data_AF-A0A535BC43-F1
#
_entry.id   AF-A0A535BC43-F1
#
_cell.length_a   1.000
_cell.length_b   1.000
_cell.length_c   1.000
_cell.angle_alpha   90.00
_cell.angle_beta   90.00
_cell.angle_gamma   90.00
#
_symmetry.space_group_name_H-M   'P 1'
#
loop_
_entity.id
_entity.type
_entity.pdbx_description
1 polymer ?
#
loop_
_entity_poly.entity_id
_entity_poly.type
_entity_poly.pdbx_seq_one_letter_code
_entity_poly.pdbx_strand_id
1 'polypeptide(L)'
;MSPGRAPTGLSLQDQTVFLVVMACIGLAAIYLYYRYPPFDHPIAPVAIGMMLGGAAGNLFDRIRLGEVTDFIDFPSYPAFNVADSSLTIAIATVIVGYLVFAPKSNTPTDENAGADG
;
A
#
# COMPACT_ATOMS: atom_id res chain seq x y z
N MET A 1 -24.18 3.40 -43.39
CA MET A 1 -23.90 4.15 -42.15
C MET A 1 -23.64 3.16 -41.04
N SER A 2 -22.37 2.90 -40.71
CA SER A 2 -22.02 2.07 -39.55
C SER A 2 -21.80 3.03 -38.37
N PRO A 3 -22.43 2.82 -37.20
CA PRO A 3 -22.26 3.72 -36.06
C PRO A 3 -20.79 3.72 -35.60
N GLY A 4 -20.25 4.92 -35.43
CA GLY A 4 -18.91 5.15 -34.92
C GLY A 4 -18.77 4.55 -33.53
N ARG A 5 -17.99 3.48 -33.43
CA ARG A 5 -17.47 2.97 -32.16
C ARG A 5 -16.45 4.00 -31.67
N ALA A 6 -16.78 4.72 -30.61
CA ALA A 6 -15.85 5.66 -30.00
C ALA A 6 -14.57 4.91 -29.63
N PRO A 7 -13.38 5.34 -30.08
CA PRO A 7 -12.15 4.84 -29.52
C PRO A 7 -12.09 5.39 -28.09
N THR A 8 -12.37 4.56 -27.08
CA THR A 8 -11.79 4.80 -25.75
C THR A 8 -10.31 4.48 -25.87
N GLY A 9 -9.61 5.34 -26.60
CA GLY A 9 -8.21 5.20 -26.98
C GLY A 9 -7.31 5.74 -25.89
N LEU A 10 -7.34 5.13 -24.70
CA LEU A 10 -6.10 5.11 -23.93
C LEU A 10 -5.23 4.06 -24.60
N SER A 11 -4.13 4.50 -25.20
CA SER A 11 -3.06 3.60 -25.59
C SER A 11 -2.62 2.83 -24.34
N LEU A 12 -2.19 1.56 -24.48
CA LEU A 12 -1.56 0.83 -23.36
C LEU A 12 -0.42 1.65 -22.74
N GLN A 13 0.23 2.49 -23.55
CA GLN A 13 1.24 3.43 -23.12
C GLN A 13 0.70 4.50 -22.16
N ASP A 14 -0.51 5.00 -22.35
CA ASP A 14 -1.14 5.98 -21.46
C ASP A 14 -1.43 5.36 -20.08
N GLN A 15 -1.85 4.09 -20.07
CA GLN A 15 -2.06 3.34 -18.83
C GLN A 15 -0.75 3.10 -18.09
N THR A 16 0.31 2.67 -18.78
CA THR A 16 1.62 2.47 -18.16
C THR A 16 2.17 3.77 -17.58
N VAL A 17 2.10 4.88 -18.32
CA VAL A 17 2.54 6.21 -17.82
C VAL A 17 1.74 6.61 -16.58
N PHE A 18 0.42 6.45 -16.60
CA PHE A 18 -0.43 6.72 -15.44
C PHE A 18 0.00 5.88 -14.22
N LEU A 19 0.20 4.58 -14.38
CA LEU A 19 0.61 3.68 -13.30
C LEU A 19 2.01 4.01 -12.76
N VAL A 20 2.94 4.39 -13.64
CA VAL A 20 4.29 4.85 -13.25
C VAL A 20 4.20 6.11 -12.39
N VAL A 21 3.41 7.10 -12.80
CA VAL A 21 3.20 8.35 -12.03
C VAL A 21 2.61 8.03 -10.66
N MET A 22 1.57 7.20 -10.61
CA MET A 22 0.94 6.80 -9.34
C MET A 22 1.90 6.04 -8.42
N ALA A 23 2.73 5.15 -8.97
CA ALA A 23 3.74 4.44 -8.20
C ALA A 23 4.81 5.40 -7.64
N CYS A 24 5.25 6.38 -8.42
CA CYS A 24 6.17 7.42 -7.94
C CYS A 24 5.56 8.26 -6.81
N ILE A 25 4.29 8.66 -6.93
CA ILE A 25 3.56 9.37 -5.87
C ILE A 25 3.47 8.51 -4.61
N GLY A 26 3.10 7.22 -4.75
CA GLY A 26 3.03 6.27 -3.64
C GLY A 26 4.37 6.09 -2.93
N LEU A 27 5.46 5.88 -3.68
CA LEU A 27 6.81 5.77 -3.14
C LEU A 27 7.23 7.06 -2.39
N ALA A 28 6.93 8.23 -2.95
CA ALA A 28 7.19 9.51 -2.29
C ALA A 28 6.41 9.64 -0.98
N ALA A 29 5.12 9.26 -0.97
CA ALA A 29 4.30 9.27 0.24
C ALA A 29 4.84 8.32 1.32
N ILE A 30 5.23 7.09 0.93
CA ILE A 30 5.82 6.11 1.86
C ILE A 30 7.16 6.63 2.41
N TYR A 31 8.01 7.23 1.55
CA TYR A 31 9.27 7.84 1.97
C TYR A 31 9.06 9.00 2.95
N LEU A 32 8.08 9.87 2.69
CA LEU A 32 7.73 10.97 3.59
C LEU A 32 7.19 10.47 4.93
N TYR A 33 6.36 9.42 4.92
CA TYR A 33 5.88 8.77 6.14
C TYR A 33 7.04 8.19 6.95
N TYR A 34 8.02 7.56 6.29
CA TYR A 34 9.23 7.08 6.96
C TYR A 34 10.06 8.22 7.55
N ARG A 35 10.16 9.36 6.84
CA ARG A 35 10.96 10.51 7.27
C ARG A 35 10.31 11.33 8.39
N TYR A 36 8.98 11.33 8.45
CA TYR A 36 8.15 12.08 9.40
C TYR A 36 7.07 11.16 10.01
N PRO A 37 7.46 10.16 10.82
CA PRO A 37 6.52 9.19 11.35
C PRO A 37 5.56 9.87 12.35
N PRO A 38 4.23 9.76 12.15
CA PRO A 38 3.26 10.34 13.08
C PRO A 38 3.14 9.53 14.38
N PHE A 39 3.51 8.25 14.35
CA PHE A 39 3.47 7.34 15.48
C PHE A 39 4.73 6.48 15.52
N ASP A 40 5.30 6.29 16.70
CA ASP A 40 6.45 5.42 16.89
C ASP A 40 5.95 3.99 17.15
N HIS A 41 5.99 3.15 16.12
CA HIS A 41 5.53 1.77 16.19
C HIS A 41 6.67 0.84 15.75
N PRO A 42 7.11 -0.13 16.59
CA PRO A 42 8.31 -0.92 16.34
C PRO A 42 8.27 -1.75 15.05
N ILE A 43 7.08 -2.08 14.55
CA ILE A 43 6.88 -2.87 13.33
C ILE A 43 6.75 -2.01 12.06
N ALA A 44 6.59 -0.69 12.20
CA ALA A 44 6.41 0.20 11.06
C ALA A 44 7.60 0.20 10.09
N PRO A 45 8.89 0.20 10.52
CA PRO A 45 10.01 0.15 9.58
C PRO A 45 10.01 -1.09 8.70
N VAL A 46 9.60 -2.24 9.25
CA VAL A 46 9.51 -3.51 8.51
C VAL A 46 8.41 -3.44 7.45
N ALA A 47 7.22 -2.94 7.83
CA ALA A 47 6.13 -2.72 6.89
C ALA A 47 6.49 -1.73 5.78
N ILE A 48 7.11 -0.60 6.12
CA ILE A 48 7.58 0.41 5.17
C ILE A 48 8.60 -0.19 4.19
N GLY A 49 9.56 -0.99 4.69
CA GLY A 49 10.55 -1.65 3.84
C GLY A 49 9.91 -2.58 2.81
N MET A 50 8.90 -3.35 3.21
CA MET A 50 8.13 -4.20 2.30
C MET A 50 7.33 -3.38 1.28
N MET A 51 6.66 -2.30 1.71
CA MET A 51 5.92 -1.43 0.79
C MET A 51 6.84 -0.77 -0.26
N LEU A 52 7.97 -0.23 0.18
CA LEU A 52 8.97 0.38 -0.70
C LEU A 52 9.53 -0.66 -1.67
N GLY A 53 9.93 -1.84 -1.19
CA GLY A 53 10.47 -2.91 -2.03
C GLY A 53 9.49 -3.39 -3.08
N GLY A 54 8.25 -3.70 -2.68
CA GLY A 54 7.20 -4.14 -3.60
C GLY A 54 6.85 -3.07 -4.64
N ALA A 55 6.58 -1.84 -4.20
CA ALA A 55 6.24 -0.75 -5.13
C ALA A 55 7.41 -0.42 -6.09
N ALA A 56 8.65 -0.43 -5.61
CA ALA A 56 9.84 -0.19 -6.45
C ALA A 56 10.06 -1.32 -7.46
N GLY A 57 9.86 -2.59 -7.09
CA GLY A 57 9.97 -3.71 -8.02
C GLY A 57 8.95 -3.63 -9.15
N ASN A 58 7.69 -3.40 -8.80
CA ASN A 58 6.61 -3.23 -9.77
C ASN A 58 6.76 -1.98 -10.65
N LEU A 59 7.40 -0.91 -10.15
CA LEU A 59 7.75 0.27 -10.93
C LEU A 59 8.91 0.00 -11.89
N PHE A 60 9.94 -0.72 -11.43
CA PHE A 60 11.10 -1.07 -12.24
C PHE A 60 10.70 -1.91 -13.46
N ASP A 61 9.82 -2.90 -13.27
CA ASP A 61 9.29 -3.70 -14.36
C ASP A 61 8.54 -2.84 -15.37
N ARG A 62 7.65 -1.94 -14.92
CA ARG A 62 6.92 -1.03 -15.80
C ARG A 62 7.83 -0.10 -16.60
N ILE A 63 8.91 0.41 -16.00
CA ILE A 63 9.87 1.27 -16.70
C ILE A 63 10.67 0.49 -17.73
N ARG A 64 11.07 -0.75 -17.41
CA ARG A 64 11.95 -1.56 -18.26
C ARG A 64 11.20 -2.31 -19.37
N LEU A 65 10.04 -2.85 -19.04
CA LEU A 65 9.27 -3.79 -19.86
C LEU A 65 7.97 -3.18 -20.38
N GLY A 66 7.50 -2.08 -19.79
CA GLY A 66 6.20 -1.47 -20.11
C GLY A 66 5.02 -2.07 -19.33
N GLU A 67 5.23 -3.20 -18.64
CA GLU A 67 4.24 -3.95 -17.87
C GLU A 67 4.89 -4.67 -16.68
N VAL A 68 4.09 -5.32 -15.84
CA VAL A 68 4.56 -6.15 -14.72
C VAL A 68 4.60 -7.60 -15.15
N THR A 69 5.64 -8.33 -14.73
CA THR A 69 5.71 -9.77 -14.96
C THR A 69 5.08 -10.52 -13.79
N ASP A 70 3.92 -11.12 -14.04
CA ASP A 70 3.27 -12.05 -13.12
C ASP A 70 3.73 -13.48 -13.40
N PHE A 71 4.17 -14.20 -12.36
CA PHE A 71 4.76 -15.53 -12.50
C PHE A 71 4.22 -16.55 -11.48
N ILE A 72 3.43 -16.11 -10.50
CA ILE A 72 2.72 -16.99 -9.59
C ILE A 72 1.28 -17.08 -10.08
N ASP A 73 0.88 -18.25 -10.56
CA ASP A 73 -0.45 -18.49 -11.13
C ASP A 73 -1.11 -19.69 -10.45
N PHE A 74 -2.28 -19.45 -9.84
CA PHE A 74 -3.09 -20.47 -9.20
C PHE A 74 -4.45 -20.58 -9.88
N PRO A 75 -5.04 -21.78 -10.01
CA PRO A 75 -6.37 -21.93 -10.59
C PRO A 75 -7.41 -21.08 -9.87
N SER A 76 -8.17 -20.29 -10.63
CA SER A 76 -9.24 -19.41 -10.13
C SER A 76 -8.78 -18.25 -9.25
N TYR A 77 -7.48 -17.91 -9.24
CA TYR A 77 -6.95 -16.72 -8.59
C TYR A 77 -6.17 -15.87 -9.62
N PRO A 78 -6.24 -14.53 -9.58
CA PRO A 78 -5.44 -13.70 -10.48
C PRO A 78 -3.95 -13.99 -10.31
N ALA A 79 -3.22 -14.11 -11.41
CA ALA A 79 -1.76 -14.22 -11.35
C ALA A 79 -1.16 -13.00 -10.64
N PHE A 80 -0.07 -13.23 -9.91
CA PHE A 80 0.60 -12.20 -9.14
C PHE A 80 2.11 -12.45 -9.07
N ASN A 81 2.83 -11.53 -8.44
CA ASN A 81 4.27 -11.66 -8.26
C ASN A 81 4.72 -11.43 -6.81
N VAL A 82 6.03 -11.46 -6.60
CA VAL A 82 6.63 -11.24 -5.28
C VAL A 82 6.42 -9.80 -4.79
N ALA A 83 6.33 -8.81 -5.68
CA ALA A 83 6.05 -7.43 -5.29
C ALA A 83 4.63 -7.28 -4.72
N ASP A 84 3.62 -7.91 -5.34
CA ASP A 84 2.24 -7.93 -4.84
C ASP A 84 2.13 -8.67 -3.51
N SER A 85 2.86 -9.77 -3.37
CA SER A 85 2.97 -10.52 -2.11
C SER A 85 3.58 -9.65 -1.01
N SER A 86 4.65 -8.91 -1.32
CA SER A 86 5.31 -8.00 -0.38
C SER A 86 4.37 -6.89 0.09
N LEU A 87 3.63 -6.27 -0.83
CA LEU A 87 2.62 -5.26 -0.50
C LEU A 87 1.51 -5.83 0.39
N THR A 88 1.00 -7.02 0.07
CA THR A 88 -0.05 -7.70 0.84
C THR A 88 0.42 -8.00 2.27
N ILE A 89 1.63 -8.56 2.42
CA ILE A 89 2.21 -8.86 3.73
C ILE A 89 2.48 -7.57 4.52
N ALA A 90 2.87 -6.48 3.85
CA ALA A 90 3.08 -5.20 4.50
C ALA A 90 1.80 -4.64 5.11
N ILE A 91 0.70 -4.67 4.36
CA ILE A 91 -0.61 -4.25 4.85
C ILE A 91 -1.04 -5.13 6.02
N ALA A 92 -0.92 -6.46 5.90
CA ALA A 92 -1.24 -7.38 6.98
C ALA A 92 -0.40 -7.09 8.24
N THR A 93 0.89 -6.78 8.07
CA THR A 93 1.79 -6.43 9.17
C THR A 93 1.35 -5.17 9.89
N VAL A 94 0.99 -4.10 9.16
CA VAL A 94 0.47 -2.86 9.76
C VAL A 94 -0.82 -3.13 10.55
N ILE A 95 -1.75 -3.89 9.98
CA ILE A 95 -3.02 -4.24 10.63
C ILE A 95 -2.77 -5.01 11.92
N VAL A 96 -1.94 -6.06 11.88
CA VAL A 96 -1.61 -6.86 13.06
C VAL A 96 -0.91 -6.00 14.11
N GLY A 97 0.02 -5.13 13.71
CA GLY A 97 0.66 -4.21 14.64
C GLY A 97 -0.34 -3.32 15.36
N TYR A 98 -1.25 -2.69 14.62
CA TYR A 98 -2.27 -1.85 15.22
C TYR A 98 -3.15 -2.64 16.21
N LEU A 99 -3.58 -3.86 15.85
CA LEU A 99 -4.41 -4.68 16.73
C LEU A 99 -3.70 -5.15 18.01
N VAL A 100 -2.38 -5.39 17.94
CA VAL A 100 -1.60 -5.93 19.07
C VAL A 100 -1.04 -4.81 19.97
N PHE A 101 -0.69 -3.66 19.39
CA PHE A 101 0.05 -2.60 20.09
C PHE A 101 -0.73 -1.28 20.21
N ALA A 102 -2.00 -1.22 19.78
CA ALA A 102 -2.84 -0.06 20.04
C ALA A 102 -2.89 0.24 21.56
N PRO A 103 -2.59 1.49 21.99
CA PRO A 103 -2.74 1.88 23.38
C PRO A 103 -4.18 1.64 23.84
N LYS A 104 -4.37 0.87 24.90
CA LYS A 104 -5.69 0.81 25.57
C LYS A 104 -5.98 2.20 26.11
N SER A 105 -7.10 2.79 25.69
CA SER A 105 -7.57 4.05 26.28
C SER A 105 -7.83 3.81 27.76
N ASN A 106 -7.07 4.46 28.63
CA ASN A 106 -7.40 4.52 30.04
C ASN A 106 -8.61 5.45 30.15
N THR A 107 -9.82 4.91 30.12
CA THR A 107 -11.01 5.67 30.54
C THR A 107 -10.78 6.05 31.99
N PRO A 108 -10.80 7.35 32.37
CA PRO A 108 -10.78 7.73 33.76
C PRO A 108 -12.01 7.11 34.39
N THR A 109 -11.84 6.17 35.33
CA THR A 109 -12.95 5.83 36.22
C THR A 109 -13.32 7.13 36.93
N ASP A 110 -14.60 7.49 36.90
CA ASP A 110 -15.15 8.61 37.67
C ASP A 110 -15.14 8.28 39.18
N GLU A 111 -13.98 7.98 39.74
CA GLU A 111 -13.78 7.62 41.14
C GLU A 111 -13.50 8.84 42.05
N ASN A 112 -13.59 10.07 41.51
CA ASN A 112 -13.48 11.32 42.27
C ASN A 112 -14.75 12.19 42.26
N ALA A 113 -15.90 11.66 41.82
CA ALA A 113 -17.17 12.41 41.80
C ALA A 113 -17.94 12.41 43.15
N GLY A 114 -17.31 12.03 44.26
CA GLY A 114 -17.98 11.86 45.56
C GLY A 114 -17.26 12.41 46.79
N ALA A 115 -16.27 13.29 46.61
CA ALA A 115 -15.46 13.80 47.72
C ALA A 115 -15.82 15.24 48.18
N ASP A 116 -16.93 15.82 47.70
CA ASP A 116 -17.38 17.18 48.06
C ASP A 116 -18.78 17.25 48.71
N GLY A 117 -19.21 16.18 49.40
CA GLY A 117 -20.44 16.13 50.21
C GLY A 117 -20.21 16.37 51.70
#